data_AF-A0AAU0RAF1-F1
#
_entry.id   AF-A0AAU0RAF1-F1
#
_cell.length_a   1.000
_cell.length_b   1.000
_cell.length_c   1.000
_cell.angle_alpha   90.00
_cell.angle_beta   90.00
_cell.angle_gamma   90.00
#
_symmetry.space_group_name_H-M   'P 1'
#
loop_
_entity.id
_entity.type
_entity.pdbx_description
1 polymer ?
#
loop_
_entity_poly.entity_id
_entity_poly.type
_entity_poly.pdbx_seq_one_letter_code
_entity_poly.pdbx_strand_id
1 'polypeptide(L)'
;MRHTPFYLLLLLLFSRSVSAQTTQTEKQTDSITRLMIRYLNESKPDSAYAYWGEAARKQFTPESWRNVYKGNLSPFLPFSDITYTGSHDGMNIYMMKGVMPLNLYAKLDVSGKLETFFFQPVKVNLPQKTTTALSDNPLKSHLDSIVESAVRPYINLAGNVGLSAGVRYNGQDYFYNYGTVRLNTDTLPDNHTIYETGSITKTFTGTLLALAVIQKKVTLDQPITKFLPDSVAKNPALKGITLKQLANHTAGFPSLPSNLSTSRAEQPYENYDQAHLFSYLKSAAPENPPGKVHSYSNFGFGLLGVILERIYGMNYAALLSKYITGPQGLKHTGISVYGKIAQGYDGGLSPVAMWDLNAMKSAGAIKSDAADLLKYASLQLQQGKDPLQQACALAHQATYDDGATKIGLAWVRFQHQDDYLFHNGATGGYRSFLLADTLNNTAVVILVNSVNGVEAVGAQIVQNLKNKKK
;
A
#
# COMPACT_ATOMS: atom_id res chain seq x y z
N MET A 1 21.48 17.46 17.23
CA MET A 1 20.13 18.05 17.03
C MET A 1 20.02 18.50 15.58
N ARG A 2 19.36 17.73 14.72
CA ARG A 2 18.86 18.21 13.43
C ARG A 2 17.47 17.64 13.27
N HIS A 3 16.49 18.50 13.51
CA HIS A 3 15.09 18.26 13.18
C HIS A 3 14.94 18.41 11.68
N THR A 4 14.36 17.41 11.02
CA THR A 4 13.80 17.57 9.67
C THR A 4 12.29 17.69 9.87
N PRO A 5 11.68 18.88 9.73
CA PRO A 5 10.27 19.04 10.02
C PRO A 5 9.42 18.57 8.84
N PHE A 6 8.40 17.80 9.21
CA PHE A 6 7.17 17.56 8.50
C PHE A 6 6.36 18.87 8.42
N TYR A 7 5.72 19.11 7.27
CA TYR A 7 4.74 20.16 6.91
C TYR A 7 5.23 21.56 6.42
N LEU A 8 4.60 21.99 5.32
CA LEU A 8 4.42 23.36 4.82
C LEU A 8 3.13 23.34 3.96
N LEU A 9 2.23 24.33 3.88
CA LEU A 9 1.69 25.38 4.75
C LEU A 9 0.36 25.83 4.04
N LEU A 10 -0.57 26.47 4.75
CA LEU A 10 -1.91 26.95 4.29
C LEU A 10 -1.88 28.39 3.72
N LEU A 11 -2.81 28.74 2.79
CA LEU A 11 -3.55 30.03 2.71
C LEU A 11 -4.75 29.99 1.71
N LEU A 12 -5.71 30.91 1.89
CA LEU A 12 -7.14 30.90 1.52
C LEU A 12 -7.55 31.55 0.16
N LEU A 13 -8.65 31.03 -0.40
CA LEU A 13 -9.76 31.58 -1.24
C LEU A 13 -9.56 32.79 -2.17
N PHE A 14 -9.83 32.60 -3.47
CA PHE A 14 -10.90 33.27 -4.27
C PHE A 14 -11.19 32.49 -5.56
N SER A 15 -12.45 32.53 -6.01
CA SER A 15 -13.00 31.87 -7.20
C SER A 15 -12.71 32.60 -8.52
N ARG A 16 -12.34 31.87 -9.59
CA ARG A 16 -13.08 31.73 -10.88
C ARG A 16 -12.17 31.34 -12.06
N SER A 17 -12.82 30.63 -13.00
CA SER A 17 -12.50 30.37 -14.42
C SER A 17 -11.39 29.37 -14.75
N VAL A 18 -11.81 28.25 -15.37
CA VAL A 18 -10.99 27.42 -16.25
C VAL A 18 -10.65 28.24 -17.48
N SER A 19 -9.40 28.66 -17.62
CA SER A 19 -8.87 29.19 -18.88
C SER A 19 -8.30 28.05 -19.71
N ALA A 20 -8.69 28.00 -20.99
CA ALA A 20 -7.92 27.29 -22.01
C ALA A 20 -6.49 27.88 -22.08
N GLN A 21 -5.49 27.11 -22.53
CA GLN A 21 -4.08 27.53 -22.61
C GLN A 21 -3.95 28.89 -23.34
N THR A 22 -3.38 29.91 -22.68
CA THR A 22 -3.44 31.30 -23.14
C THR A 22 -2.09 31.88 -23.57
N THR A 23 -0.95 31.29 -23.20
CA THR A 23 0.38 31.87 -23.49
C THR A 23 1.36 30.89 -24.18
N GLN A 24 2.33 31.42 -24.92
CA GLN A 24 3.39 30.64 -25.57
C GLN A 24 4.24 29.86 -24.55
N THR A 25 4.50 30.47 -23.39
CA THR A 25 5.21 29.87 -22.26
C THR A 25 4.47 28.66 -21.69
N GLU A 26 3.13 28.73 -21.60
CA GLU A 26 2.30 27.60 -21.14
C GLU A 26 2.39 26.41 -22.11
N LYS A 27 2.40 26.65 -23.42
CA LYS A 27 2.55 25.60 -24.45
C LYS A 27 3.92 24.93 -24.42
N GLN A 28 4.97 25.72 -24.22
CA GLN A 28 6.33 25.18 -24.06
C GLN A 28 6.45 24.35 -22.79
N THR A 29 5.90 24.83 -21.68
CA THR A 29 5.86 24.11 -20.39
C THR A 29 5.11 22.79 -20.54
N ASP A 30 3.98 22.76 -21.25
CA ASP A 30 3.23 21.52 -21.54
C ASP A 30 4.05 20.51 -22.32
N SER A 31 4.72 20.94 -23.38
CA SER A 31 5.54 20.06 -24.22
C SER A 31 6.69 19.41 -23.43
N ILE A 32 7.43 20.21 -22.66
CA ILE A 32 8.54 19.74 -21.83
C ILE A 32 8.04 18.81 -20.71
N THR A 33 6.92 19.16 -20.09
CA THR A 33 6.32 18.36 -19.02
C THR A 33 5.85 17.00 -19.51
N ARG A 34 5.14 16.94 -20.64
CA ARG A 34 4.69 15.66 -21.24
C ARG A 34 5.86 14.78 -21.63
N LEU A 35 6.93 15.37 -22.15
CA LEU A 35 8.14 14.65 -22.52
C LEU A 35 8.87 14.08 -21.30
N MET A 36 8.97 14.86 -20.21
CA MET A 36 9.48 14.38 -18.92
C MET A 36 8.66 13.18 -18.43
N ILE A 37 7.33 13.29 -18.40
CA ILE A 37 6.45 12.20 -17.94
C ILE A 37 6.56 10.96 -18.82
N ARG A 38 6.68 11.12 -20.14
CA ARG A 38 6.96 9.99 -21.05
C ARG A 38 8.24 9.25 -20.65
N TYR A 39 9.33 9.98 -20.42
CA TYR A 39 10.58 9.36 -19.97
C TYR A 39 10.44 8.64 -18.64
N LEU A 40 9.67 9.20 -17.70
CA LEU A 40 9.40 8.52 -16.43
C LEU A 40 8.62 7.22 -16.63
N ASN A 41 7.54 7.24 -17.43
CA ASN A 41 6.78 6.03 -17.78
C ASN A 41 7.64 4.96 -18.47
N GLU A 42 8.62 5.37 -19.28
CA GLU A 42 9.58 4.49 -19.96
C GLU A 42 10.75 4.04 -19.06
N SER A 43 10.73 4.37 -17.77
CA SER A 43 11.82 4.06 -16.83
C SER A 43 13.17 4.67 -17.19
N LYS A 44 13.15 5.90 -17.74
CA LYS A 44 14.32 6.68 -18.15
C LYS A 44 14.48 7.98 -17.32
N PRO A 45 14.75 7.89 -16.01
CA PRO A 45 14.83 9.07 -15.14
C PRO A 45 15.97 10.03 -15.53
N ASP A 46 17.10 9.53 -16.06
CA ASP A 46 18.21 10.38 -16.50
C ASP A 46 17.83 11.21 -17.76
N SER A 47 17.02 10.65 -18.65
CA SER A 47 16.47 11.39 -19.80
C SER A 47 15.49 12.49 -19.35
N ALA A 48 14.70 12.24 -18.30
CA ALA A 48 13.87 13.26 -17.68
C ALA A 48 14.72 14.37 -17.02
N TYR A 49 15.78 14.01 -16.31
CA TYR A 49 16.71 14.93 -15.65
C TYR A 49 17.36 15.93 -16.62
N ALA A 50 17.57 15.53 -17.89
CA ALA A 50 18.14 16.40 -18.93
C ALA A 50 17.33 17.69 -19.19
N TYR A 51 16.05 17.72 -18.78
CA TYR A 51 15.15 18.87 -18.94
C TYR A 51 15.15 19.82 -17.74
N TRP A 52 15.89 19.52 -16.68
CA TRP A 52 15.97 20.40 -15.51
C TRP A 52 16.88 21.60 -15.71
N GLY A 53 16.42 22.74 -15.24
CA GLY A 53 17.16 24.00 -15.16
C GLY A 53 18.11 24.02 -13.97
N GLU A 54 18.92 25.08 -13.88
CA GLU A 54 19.98 25.18 -12.87
C GLU A 54 19.42 25.16 -11.45
N ALA A 55 18.30 25.85 -11.20
CA ALA A 55 17.64 25.90 -9.89
C ALA A 55 17.19 24.51 -9.41
N ALA A 56 16.52 23.74 -10.27
CA ALA A 56 16.09 22.38 -9.97
C ALA A 56 17.28 21.44 -9.72
N ARG A 57 18.37 21.56 -10.51
CA ARG A 57 19.59 20.75 -10.34
C ARG A 57 20.35 21.04 -9.05
N LYS A 58 20.21 22.24 -8.48
CA LYS A 58 20.74 22.56 -7.14
C LYS A 58 19.98 21.83 -6.04
N GLN A 59 18.69 21.56 -6.23
CA GLN A 59 17.85 20.84 -5.27
C GLN A 59 17.95 19.32 -5.43
N PHE A 60 18.13 18.85 -6.67
CA PHE A 60 18.16 17.44 -7.00
C PHE A 60 19.38 17.12 -7.87
N THR A 61 20.39 16.47 -7.29
CA THR A 61 21.47 15.83 -8.07
C THR A 61 20.94 14.64 -8.87
N PRO A 62 21.65 14.16 -9.92
CA PRO A 62 21.18 12.99 -10.70
C PRO A 62 20.93 11.76 -9.83
N GLU A 63 21.75 11.57 -8.81
CA GLU A 63 21.60 10.47 -7.85
C GLU A 63 20.37 10.65 -6.96
N SER A 64 20.19 11.83 -6.36
CA SER A 64 19.00 12.10 -5.54
C SER A 64 17.72 11.98 -6.36
N TRP A 65 17.74 12.38 -7.64
CA TRP A 65 16.62 12.23 -8.54
C TRP A 65 16.29 10.78 -8.82
N ARG A 66 17.29 9.94 -9.12
CA ARG A 66 17.06 8.51 -9.32
C ARG A 66 16.44 7.87 -8.09
N ASN A 67 16.84 8.30 -6.89
CA ASN A 67 16.26 7.82 -5.64
C ASN A 67 14.81 8.28 -5.47
N VAL A 68 14.51 9.56 -5.70
CA VAL A 68 13.13 10.10 -5.69
C VAL A 68 12.26 9.39 -6.72
N TYR A 69 12.76 9.21 -7.94
CA TYR A 69 12.07 8.50 -9.00
C TYR A 69 11.74 7.07 -8.56
N LYS A 70 12.72 6.31 -8.06
CA LYS A 70 12.53 4.91 -7.65
C LYS A 70 11.62 4.78 -6.43
N GLY A 71 11.89 5.53 -5.37
CA GLY A 71 11.19 5.40 -4.09
C GLY A 71 9.81 6.04 -4.07
N ASN A 72 9.62 7.15 -4.79
CA ASN A 72 8.44 7.99 -4.63
C ASN A 72 7.58 8.13 -5.88
N LEU A 73 8.10 7.84 -7.08
CA LEU A 73 7.32 8.00 -8.32
C LEU A 73 7.04 6.67 -9.01
N SER A 74 8.04 5.78 -9.12
CA SER A 74 7.95 4.50 -9.83
C SER A 74 6.80 3.59 -9.38
N PRO A 75 6.41 3.53 -8.08
CA PRO A 75 5.27 2.73 -7.66
C PRO A 75 3.93 3.20 -8.23
N PHE A 76 3.86 4.45 -8.72
CA PHE A 76 2.66 5.08 -9.25
C PHE A 76 2.61 5.10 -10.80
N LEU A 77 3.67 4.62 -11.46
CA LEU A 77 3.80 4.54 -12.91
C LEU A 77 3.20 3.23 -13.48
N PRO A 78 2.83 3.20 -14.78
CA PRO A 78 2.80 4.34 -15.69
C PRO A 78 1.61 5.26 -15.41
N PHE A 79 1.79 6.56 -15.65
CA PHE A 79 0.65 7.46 -15.78
C PHE A 79 -0.04 7.20 -17.12
N SER A 80 -1.32 6.84 -17.07
CA SER A 80 -2.14 6.49 -18.23
C SER A 80 -2.62 7.71 -19.01
N ASP A 81 -2.67 8.87 -18.38
CA ASP A 81 -3.14 10.13 -18.97
C ASP A 81 -2.50 11.33 -18.27
N ILE A 82 -2.33 12.44 -18.99
CA ILE A 82 -1.86 13.72 -18.45
C ILE A 82 -2.70 14.87 -19.03
N THR A 83 -3.48 15.50 -18.16
CA THR A 83 -4.42 16.57 -18.51
C THR A 83 -3.93 17.89 -17.91
N TYR A 84 -3.79 18.93 -18.72
CA TYR A 84 -3.56 20.29 -18.21
C TYR A 84 -4.83 20.78 -17.50
N THR A 85 -4.72 21.23 -16.25
CA THR A 85 -5.87 21.64 -15.43
C THR A 85 -5.91 23.13 -15.11
N GLY A 86 -4.87 23.88 -15.47
CA GLY A 86 -4.78 25.33 -15.29
C GLY A 86 -3.38 25.78 -14.90
N SER A 87 -3.25 27.06 -14.56
CA SER A 87 -2.03 27.65 -14.04
C SER A 87 -2.30 28.47 -12.78
N HIS A 88 -1.35 28.48 -11.84
CA HIS A 88 -1.40 29.28 -10.61
C HIS A 88 0.02 29.74 -10.25
N ASP A 89 0.17 31.02 -9.91
CA ASP A 89 1.47 31.65 -9.59
C ASP A 89 2.58 31.38 -10.63
N GLY A 90 2.21 31.38 -11.91
CA GLY A 90 3.15 31.14 -13.02
C GLY A 90 3.61 29.68 -13.16
N MET A 91 3.01 28.74 -12.42
CA MET A 91 3.20 27.30 -12.62
C MET A 91 2.01 26.70 -13.37
N ASN A 92 2.31 25.84 -14.33
CA ASN A 92 1.31 24.99 -14.95
C ASN A 92 1.00 23.80 -14.06
N ILE A 93 -0.27 23.42 -14.00
CA ILE A 93 -0.77 22.31 -13.21
C ILE A 93 -1.29 21.24 -14.17
N TYR A 94 -0.84 20.01 -13.96
CA TYR A 94 -1.23 18.84 -14.73
C TYR A 94 -1.77 17.75 -13.81
N MET A 95 -2.95 17.24 -14.09
CA MET A 95 -3.45 16.03 -13.45
C MET A 95 -2.94 14.82 -14.24
N MET A 96 -2.23 13.93 -13.57
CA MET A 96 -1.75 12.67 -14.11
C MET A 96 -2.60 11.53 -13.54
N LYS A 97 -3.23 10.75 -14.42
CA LYS A 97 -3.97 9.54 -14.03
C LYS A 97 -3.00 8.37 -13.98
N GLY A 98 -3.11 7.51 -12.98
CA GLY A 98 -2.28 6.33 -12.78
C GLY A 98 -2.79 5.51 -11.60
N VAL A 99 -1.95 4.63 -11.05
CA VAL A 99 -2.29 3.81 -9.86
C VAL A 99 -2.72 4.70 -8.68
N MET A 100 -2.06 5.84 -8.52
CA MET A 100 -2.50 6.95 -7.69
C MET A 100 -2.50 8.22 -8.55
N PRO A 101 -3.61 8.96 -8.65
CA PRO A 101 -3.63 10.20 -9.42
C PRO A 101 -2.84 11.29 -8.68
N LEU A 102 -1.97 12.00 -9.42
CA LEU A 102 -1.13 13.08 -8.89
C LEU A 102 -1.33 14.37 -9.70
N ASN A 103 -1.30 15.52 -9.03
CA ASN A 103 -1.06 16.83 -9.63
C ASN A 103 0.45 17.05 -9.77
N LEU A 104 0.91 17.39 -10.96
CA LEU A 104 2.25 17.92 -11.23
C LEU A 104 2.16 19.44 -11.41
N TYR A 105 2.94 20.16 -10.62
CA TYR A 105 3.17 21.58 -10.78
C TYR A 105 4.50 21.73 -11.52
N ALA A 106 4.55 22.56 -12.57
CA ALA A 106 5.77 22.75 -13.36
C ALA A 106 5.88 24.18 -13.89
N LYS A 107 7.10 24.73 -13.85
CA LYS A 107 7.45 26.03 -14.41
C LYS A 107 8.80 25.95 -15.12
N LEU A 108 8.89 26.59 -16.28
CA LEU A 108 10.13 26.73 -17.02
C LEU A 108 10.87 28.03 -16.66
N ASP A 109 12.19 27.99 -16.71
CA ASP A 109 13.05 29.16 -16.73
C ASP A 109 13.07 29.81 -18.13
N VAL A 110 13.77 30.95 -18.23
CA VAL A 110 13.93 31.70 -19.48
C VAL A 110 14.65 30.92 -20.60
N SER A 111 15.35 29.83 -20.27
CA SER A 111 16.03 28.96 -21.23
C SER A 111 15.17 27.78 -21.71
N GLY A 112 13.93 27.68 -21.21
CA GLY A 112 13.01 26.59 -21.53
C GLY A 112 13.29 25.29 -20.78
N LYS A 113 14.01 25.35 -19.66
CA LYS A 113 14.28 24.21 -18.76
C LYS A 113 13.42 24.29 -17.50
N LEU A 114 13.12 23.15 -16.86
CA LEU A 114 12.29 23.11 -15.65
C LEU A 114 13.01 23.81 -14.48
N GLU A 115 12.53 25.00 -14.14
CA GLU A 115 13.02 25.80 -13.00
C GLU A 115 12.55 25.18 -11.68
N THR A 116 11.27 24.80 -11.63
CA THR A 116 10.62 24.22 -10.45
C THR A 116 9.54 23.24 -10.90
N PHE A 117 9.47 22.11 -10.22
CA PHE A 117 8.36 21.18 -10.35
C PHE A 117 8.19 20.35 -9.09
N PHE A 118 6.97 19.89 -8.81
CA PHE A 118 6.69 18.98 -7.70
C PHE A 118 5.38 18.23 -7.90
N PHE A 119 5.25 17.09 -7.22
CA PHE A 119 4.08 16.22 -7.29
C PHE A 119 3.26 16.36 -5.99
N GLN A 120 1.94 16.37 -6.13
CA GLN A 120 1.00 16.28 -5.00
C GLN A 120 -0.08 15.25 -5.33
N PRO A 121 -0.60 14.48 -4.37
CA PRO A 121 -1.80 13.68 -4.62
C PRO A 121 -2.95 14.55 -5.12
N VAL A 122 -3.69 14.06 -6.13
CA VAL A 122 -4.92 14.74 -6.53
C VAL A 122 -5.84 14.75 -5.32
N LYS A 123 -6.15 15.95 -4.81
CA LYS A 123 -7.30 16.12 -3.94
C LYS A 123 -8.51 15.82 -4.80
N VAL A 124 -9.01 14.59 -4.69
CA VAL A 124 -10.29 14.26 -5.31
C VAL A 124 -11.31 15.08 -4.51
N ASN A 125 -11.72 16.22 -5.07
CA ASN A 125 -12.89 16.94 -4.61
C ASN A 125 -14.10 16.08 -4.96
N LEU A 126 -14.24 14.96 -4.28
CA LEU A 126 -15.45 14.16 -4.31
C LEU A 126 -16.55 15.07 -3.75
N PRO A 127 -17.69 15.17 -4.44
CA PRO A 127 -18.80 15.93 -3.90
C PRO A 127 -19.17 15.35 -2.53
N GLN A 128 -19.61 16.21 -1.62
CA GLN A 128 -20.19 15.74 -0.36
C GLN A 128 -21.47 14.96 -0.68
N LYS A 129 -21.72 13.91 0.08
CA LYS A 129 -23.02 13.23 0.10
C LYS A 129 -24.11 14.24 0.49
N THR A 130 -25.30 14.06 -0.06
CA THR A 130 -26.47 14.86 0.27
C THR A 130 -26.95 14.62 1.71
N THR A 131 -26.68 13.41 2.24
CA THR A 131 -26.97 13.03 3.62
C THR A 131 -25.69 12.61 4.34
N THR A 132 -25.66 12.84 5.65
CA THR A 132 -24.55 12.37 6.49
C THR A 132 -24.58 10.84 6.56
N ALA A 133 -23.42 10.21 6.37
CA ALA A 133 -23.32 8.76 6.46
C ALA A 133 -23.72 8.23 7.85
N LEU A 134 -24.39 7.08 7.89
CA LEU A 134 -24.73 6.38 9.14
C LEU A 134 -23.47 6.13 9.98
N SER A 135 -23.62 6.05 11.30
CA SER A 135 -22.53 5.69 12.22
C SER A 135 -23.05 5.15 13.54
N ASP A 136 -22.28 4.26 14.17
CA ASP A 136 -22.47 3.81 15.56
C ASP A 136 -21.52 4.49 16.55
N ASN A 137 -20.73 5.49 16.12
CA ASN A 137 -19.84 6.22 17.02
C ASN A 137 -20.67 6.94 18.09
N PRO A 138 -20.49 6.60 19.39
CA PRO A 138 -21.35 7.13 20.45
C PRO A 138 -21.07 8.61 20.80
N LEU A 139 -19.92 9.15 20.41
CA LEU A 139 -19.49 10.53 20.71
C LEU A 139 -19.54 10.88 22.21
N LYS A 140 -19.19 9.93 23.08
CA LYS A 140 -19.22 10.10 24.54
C LYS A 140 -17.84 10.35 25.15
N SER A 141 -16.79 9.89 24.47
CA SER A 141 -15.42 9.95 24.95
C SER A 141 -14.53 10.83 24.08
N HIS A 142 -13.35 11.19 24.59
CA HIS A 142 -12.35 11.88 23.79
C HIS A 142 -11.87 11.04 22.59
N LEU A 143 -11.77 9.71 22.76
CA LEU A 143 -11.40 8.79 21.69
C LEU A 143 -12.44 8.82 20.57
N ASP A 144 -13.72 8.84 20.93
CA ASP A 144 -14.84 8.93 20.00
C ASP A 144 -14.73 10.18 19.12
N SER A 145 -14.42 11.33 19.72
CA SER A 145 -14.21 12.59 19.01
C SER A 145 -12.97 12.58 18.11
N ILE A 146 -11.88 11.92 18.52
CA ILE A 146 -10.69 11.75 17.68
C ILE A 146 -11.06 10.98 16.42
N VAL A 147 -11.71 9.81 16.57
CA VAL A 147 -12.10 8.97 15.43
C VAL A 147 -13.11 9.70 14.55
N GLU A 148 -14.11 10.35 15.13
CA GLU A 148 -15.10 11.13 14.39
C GLU A 148 -14.46 12.22 13.53
N SER A 149 -13.52 13.00 14.10
CA SER A 149 -12.85 14.08 13.40
C SER A 149 -12.04 13.63 12.18
N ALA A 150 -11.54 12.39 12.21
CA ALA A 150 -10.76 11.80 11.12
C ALA A 150 -11.65 11.10 10.09
N VAL A 151 -12.65 10.34 10.53
CA VAL A 151 -13.47 9.50 9.66
C VAL A 151 -14.59 10.28 8.99
N ARG A 152 -15.27 11.19 9.70
CA ARG A 152 -16.46 11.89 9.18
C ARG A 152 -16.19 12.65 7.87
N PRO A 153 -15.11 13.45 7.73
CA PRO A 153 -14.83 14.15 6.48
C PRO A 153 -14.59 13.20 5.30
N TYR A 154 -13.99 12.03 5.57
CA TYR A 154 -13.73 11.01 4.56
C TYR A 154 -15.02 10.30 4.14
N ILE A 155 -15.79 9.72 5.08
CA ILE A 155 -16.94 8.87 4.74
C ILE A 155 -18.12 9.65 4.15
N ASN A 156 -18.17 10.97 4.35
CA ASN A 156 -19.17 11.85 3.74
C ASN A 156 -18.84 12.26 2.29
N LEU A 157 -17.70 11.83 1.73
CA LEU A 157 -17.44 11.98 0.30
C LEU A 157 -18.27 10.96 -0.50
N ALA A 158 -18.91 11.40 -1.59
CA ALA A 158 -19.83 10.58 -2.39
C ALA A 158 -19.19 9.30 -2.96
N GLY A 159 -17.86 9.28 -3.15
CA GLY A 159 -17.12 8.09 -3.60
C GLY A 159 -16.84 7.05 -2.51
N ASN A 160 -17.28 7.26 -1.26
CA ASN A 160 -17.05 6.35 -0.15
C ASN A 160 -18.34 5.71 0.32
N VAL A 161 -18.34 4.40 0.59
CA VAL A 161 -19.58 3.64 0.83
C VAL A 161 -19.73 3.29 2.31
N GLY A 162 -18.85 2.45 2.82
CA GLY A 162 -18.84 1.97 4.20
C GLY A 162 -17.43 1.75 4.72
N LEU A 163 -17.27 1.89 6.03
CA LEU A 163 -15.99 1.82 6.72
C LEU A 163 -16.18 1.16 8.08
N SER A 164 -15.28 0.24 8.42
CA SER A 164 -15.14 -0.33 9.76
C SER A 164 -13.74 -0.02 10.29
N ALA A 165 -13.65 0.55 11.49
CA ALA A 165 -12.39 0.87 12.16
C ALA A 165 -12.29 0.16 13.51
N GLY A 166 -11.09 -0.32 13.82
CA GLY A 166 -10.73 -0.84 15.13
C GLY A 166 -9.56 -0.04 15.69
N VAL A 167 -9.65 0.37 16.96
CA VAL A 167 -8.62 1.14 17.65
C VAL A 167 -8.30 0.46 18.97
N ARG A 168 -7.05 0.01 19.12
CA ARG A 168 -6.51 -0.41 20.42
C ARG A 168 -5.87 0.80 21.07
N TYR A 169 -6.37 1.19 22.23
CA TYR A 169 -5.87 2.33 22.98
C TYR A 169 -5.92 2.05 24.48
N ASN A 170 -4.82 2.32 25.19
CA ASN A 170 -4.67 2.03 26.63
C ASN A 170 -5.03 0.59 27.01
N GLY A 171 -4.66 -0.38 26.16
CA GLY A 171 -4.90 -1.82 26.39
C GLY A 171 -6.33 -2.29 26.14
N GLN A 172 -7.24 -1.41 25.69
CA GLN A 172 -8.62 -1.74 25.34
C GLN A 172 -8.87 -1.57 23.86
N ASP A 173 -9.81 -2.35 23.33
CA ASP A 173 -10.18 -2.34 21.91
C ASP A 173 -11.53 -1.63 21.72
N TYR A 174 -11.59 -0.72 20.77
CA TYR A 174 -12.74 0.10 20.43
C TYR A 174 -13.06 -0.06 18.94
N PHE A 175 -14.34 -0.04 18.59
CA PHE A 175 -14.80 -0.22 17.22
C PHE A 175 -15.72 0.91 16.79
N TYR A 176 -15.57 1.35 15.55
CA TYR A 176 -16.34 2.45 14.97
C TYR A 176 -16.70 2.11 13.53
N ASN A 177 -17.97 2.12 13.22
CA ASN A 177 -18.53 1.74 11.93
C ASN A 177 -19.30 2.90 11.32
N TYR A 178 -19.14 3.08 10.01
CA TYR A 178 -19.70 4.20 9.27
C TYR A 178 -20.20 3.78 7.89
N GLY A 179 -21.19 4.50 7.37
CA GLY A 179 -21.72 4.28 6.05
C GLY A 179 -22.52 2.98 5.96
N THR A 180 -22.32 2.20 4.91
CA THR A 180 -23.22 1.06 4.58
C THR A 180 -22.45 -0.14 4.03
N VAL A 181 -22.93 -1.36 4.29
CA VAL A 181 -22.34 -2.58 3.69
C VAL A 181 -22.61 -2.71 2.20
N ARG A 182 -23.63 -2.01 1.70
CA ARG A 182 -24.02 -1.95 0.29
C ARG A 182 -24.60 -0.57 0.01
N LEU A 183 -24.22 0.02 -1.12
CA LEU A 183 -24.74 1.30 -1.59
C LEU A 183 -26.27 1.28 -1.64
N ASN A 184 -26.90 2.40 -1.28
CA ASN A 184 -28.36 2.59 -1.26
C ASN A 184 -29.10 1.63 -0.32
N THR A 185 -28.46 1.23 0.79
CA THR A 185 -29.10 0.49 1.88
C THR A 185 -28.90 1.23 3.20
N ASP A 186 -29.76 1.01 4.20
CA ASP A 186 -29.59 1.57 5.54
C ASP A 186 -28.91 0.59 6.51
N THR A 187 -28.11 -0.33 5.97
CA THR A 187 -27.44 -1.36 6.78
C THR A 187 -26.03 -0.92 7.13
N LEU A 188 -25.84 -0.46 8.36
CA LEU A 188 -24.53 -0.14 8.91
C LEU A 188 -23.63 -1.40 8.93
N PRO A 189 -22.34 -1.30 8.59
CA PRO A 189 -21.38 -2.33 8.96
C PRO A 189 -21.28 -2.50 10.48
N ASP A 190 -20.77 -3.64 10.88
CA ASP A 190 -20.40 -3.94 12.28
C ASP A 190 -18.93 -4.37 12.31
N ASN A 191 -18.37 -4.53 13.51
CA ASN A 191 -16.97 -4.93 13.69
C ASN A 191 -16.65 -6.35 13.16
N HIS A 192 -17.67 -7.12 12.77
CA HIS A 192 -17.56 -8.44 12.14
C HIS A 192 -17.89 -8.45 10.65
N THR A 193 -18.11 -7.27 10.06
CA THR A 193 -18.31 -7.14 8.62
C THR A 193 -16.98 -7.38 7.90
N ILE A 194 -17.03 -8.26 6.90
CA ILE A 194 -15.86 -8.78 6.19
C ILE A 194 -15.54 -7.93 4.97
N TYR A 195 -14.26 -7.63 4.80
CA TYR A 195 -13.68 -6.88 3.68
C TYR A 195 -12.46 -7.63 3.13
N GLU A 196 -12.03 -7.28 1.91
CA GLU A 196 -10.70 -7.68 1.46
C GLU A 196 -9.64 -6.81 2.13
N THR A 197 -8.62 -7.46 2.70
CA THR A 197 -7.51 -6.75 3.33
C THR A 197 -6.43 -6.33 2.32
N GLY A 198 -6.48 -6.86 1.10
CA GLY A 198 -5.45 -6.65 0.09
C GLY A 198 -4.05 -6.95 0.65
N SER A 199 -3.10 -6.06 0.36
CA SER A 199 -1.68 -6.26 0.66
C SER A 199 -1.31 -6.38 2.14
N ILE A 200 -2.21 -6.10 3.10
CA ILE A 200 -1.98 -6.47 4.51
C ILE A 200 -1.72 -7.99 4.64
N THR A 201 -2.27 -8.80 3.72
CA THR A 201 -1.95 -10.23 3.55
C THR A 201 -0.45 -10.54 3.62
N LYS A 202 0.39 -9.66 3.08
CA LYS A 202 1.85 -9.85 3.05
C LYS A 202 2.45 -9.92 4.45
N THR A 203 1.87 -9.22 5.42
CA THR A 203 2.34 -9.25 6.82
C THR A 203 2.10 -10.64 7.45
N PHE A 204 1.00 -11.30 7.11
CA PHE A 204 0.75 -12.69 7.52
C PHE A 204 1.75 -13.63 6.86
N THR A 205 2.01 -13.46 5.55
CA THR A 205 3.03 -14.23 4.83
C THR A 205 4.43 -14.04 5.41
N GLY A 206 4.82 -12.80 5.73
CA GLY A 206 6.09 -12.48 6.37
C GLY A 206 6.22 -13.14 7.75
N THR A 207 5.14 -13.14 8.54
CA THR A 207 5.06 -13.84 9.83
C THR A 207 5.20 -15.35 9.66
N LEU A 208 4.57 -15.96 8.64
CA LEU A 208 4.73 -17.40 8.34
C LEU A 208 6.17 -17.75 7.94
N LEU A 209 6.85 -16.90 7.18
CA LEU A 209 8.27 -17.07 6.86
C LEU A 209 9.13 -16.97 8.13
N ALA A 210 8.92 -15.96 8.96
CA ALA A 210 9.62 -15.83 10.23
C ALA A 210 9.39 -17.06 11.11
N LEU A 211 8.16 -17.57 11.18
CA LEU A 211 7.83 -18.77 11.94
C LEU A 211 8.58 -20.00 11.41
N ALA A 212 8.71 -20.13 10.09
CA ALA A 212 9.51 -21.22 9.49
C ALA A 212 10.98 -21.14 9.91
N VAL A 213 11.52 -19.92 10.10
CA VAL A 213 12.87 -19.69 10.63
C VAL A 213 12.96 -20.06 12.12
N ILE A 214 12.00 -19.61 12.94
CA ILE A 214 11.94 -19.96 14.37
C ILE A 214 11.84 -21.48 14.57
N GLN A 215 11.08 -22.16 13.70
CA GLN A 215 10.96 -23.62 13.68
C GLN A 215 12.16 -24.34 13.04
N LYS A 216 13.22 -23.61 12.67
CA LYS A 216 14.45 -24.13 12.05
C LYS A 216 14.21 -24.91 10.74
N LYS A 217 13.11 -24.64 10.03
CA LYS A 217 12.82 -25.26 8.73
C LYS A 217 13.63 -24.64 7.60
N VAL A 218 13.92 -23.35 7.71
CA VAL A 218 14.66 -22.55 6.72
C VAL A 218 15.48 -21.46 7.41
N THR A 219 16.38 -20.82 6.67
CA THR A 219 16.98 -19.54 7.04
C THR A 219 16.55 -18.45 6.05
N LEU A 220 16.56 -17.19 6.48
CA LEU A 220 16.18 -16.06 5.61
C LEU A 220 17.08 -15.94 4.36
N ASP A 221 18.36 -16.26 4.50
CA ASP A 221 19.35 -16.18 3.41
C ASP A 221 19.40 -17.45 2.53
N GLN A 222 18.51 -18.42 2.77
CA GLN A 222 18.44 -19.61 1.95
C GLN A 222 17.99 -19.25 0.52
N PRO A 223 18.69 -19.75 -0.52
CA PRO A 223 18.33 -19.43 -1.90
C PRO A 223 16.99 -20.06 -2.29
N ILE A 224 16.18 -19.32 -3.04
CA ILE A 224 14.84 -19.76 -3.43
C ILE A 224 14.88 -21.03 -4.29
N THR A 225 15.94 -21.22 -5.06
CA THR A 225 16.11 -22.36 -5.99
C THR A 225 16.06 -23.72 -5.30
N LYS A 226 16.38 -23.80 -4.00
CA LYS A 226 16.26 -25.02 -3.20
C LYS A 226 14.81 -25.50 -3.03
N PHE A 227 13.84 -24.64 -3.26
CA PHE A 227 12.42 -24.93 -3.05
C PHE A 227 11.65 -25.02 -4.37
N LEU A 228 12.31 -24.82 -5.51
CA LEU A 228 11.67 -24.85 -6.83
C LEU A 228 11.85 -26.23 -7.49
N PRO A 229 10.98 -26.61 -8.44
CA PRO A 229 11.22 -27.76 -9.29
C PRO A 229 12.55 -27.64 -10.05
N ASP A 230 13.28 -28.73 -10.28
CA ASP A 230 14.58 -28.72 -10.96
C ASP A 230 14.54 -28.00 -12.33
N SER A 231 13.45 -28.18 -13.07
CA SER A 231 13.23 -27.53 -14.36
C SER A 231 13.18 -26.00 -14.30
N VAL A 232 12.89 -25.44 -13.13
CA VAL A 232 12.87 -24.00 -12.84
C VAL A 232 14.16 -23.57 -12.14
N ALA A 233 14.63 -24.37 -11.17
CA ALA A 233 15.83 -24.09 -10.38
C ALA A 233 17.10 -23.96 -11.24
N LYS A 234 17.12 -24.59 -12.43
CA LYS A 234 18.20 -24.46 -13.42
C LYS A 234 18.29 -23.08 -14.09
N ASN A 235 17.32 -22.19 -13.93
CA ASN A 235 17.40 -20.83 -14.47
C ASN A 235 18.53 -20.06 -13.75
N PRO A 236 19.64 -19.73 -14.43
CA PRO A 236 20.79 -19.10 -13.79
C PRO A 236 20.47 -17.68 -13.27
N ALA A 237 19.47 -17.00 -13.81
CA ALA A 237 19.07 -15.67 -13.38
C ALA A 237 18.43 -15.64 -11.98
N LEU A 238 18.00 -16.81 -11.45
CA LEU A 238 17.47 -16.92 -10.09
C LEU A 238 18.57 -17.05 -9.03
N LYS A 239 19.84 -17.18 -9.45
CA LYS A 239 20.96 -17.34 -8.52
C LYS A 239 21.12 -16.09 -7.66
N GLY A 240 21.27 -16.31 -6.34
CA GLY A 240 21.45 -15.24 -5.36
C GLY A 240 20.14 -14.64 -4.84
N ILE A 241 18.98 -15.06 -5.35
CA ILE A 241 17.68 -14.67 -4.80
C ILE A 241 17.38 -15.50 -3.54
N THR A 242 17.07 -14.84 -2.42
CA THR A 242 16.79 -15.49 -1.12
C THR A 242 15.36 -15.30 -0.63
N LEU A 243 14.92 -16.09 0.35
CA LEU A 243 13.60 -15.93 0.99
C LEU A 243 13.42 -14.53 1.59
N LYS A 244 14.48 -14.00 2.22
CA LYS A 244 14.52 -12.63 2.75
C LYS A 244 14.18 -11.60 1.69
N GLN A 245 14.80 -11.74 0.51
CA GLN A 245 14.66 -10.79 -0.59
C GLN A 245 13.27 -10.80 -1.22
N LEU A 246 12.60 -11.96 -1.22
CA LEU A 246 11.17 -12.01 -1.57
C LEU A 246 10.33 -11.22 -0.57
N ALA A 247 10.55 -11.47 0.72
CA ALA A 247 9.75 -10.92 1.81
C ALA A 247 9.98 -9.42 2.09
N ASN A 248 11.07 -8.85 1.60
CA ASN A 248 11.38 -7.42 1.76
C ASN A 248 11.43 -6.67 0.42
N HIS A 249 10.90 -7.27 -0.65
CA HIS A 249 10.81 -6.64 -1.98
C HIS A 249 12.15 -6.29 -2.63
N THR A 250 13.24 -7.00 -2.31
CA THR A 250 14.56 -6.76 -2.92
C THR A 250 15.01 -7.88 -3.85
N ALA A 251 14.16 -8.84 -4.18
CA ALA A 251 14.49 -9.92 -5.12
C ALA A 251 14.73 -9.43 -6.55
N GLY A 252 14.29 -8.22 -6.89
CA GLY A 252 14.44 -7.62 -8.22
C GLY A 252 13.40 -8.11 -9.24
N PHE A 253 12.39 -8.87 -8.82
CA PHE A 253 11.26 -9.22 -9.69
C PHE A 253 10.35 -8.02 -9.98
N PRO A 254 9.67 -7.98 -11.13
CA PRO A 254 8.64 -6.98 -11.41
C PRO A 254 7.48 -7.09 -10.41
N SER A 255 6.61 -6.07 -10.42
CA SER A 255 5.39 -6.10 -9.60
C SER A 255 4.51 -7.31 -9.90
N LEU A 256 4.32 -7.59 -11.19
CA LEU A 256 3.51 -8.66 -11.74
C LEU A 256 4.30 -9.41 -12.82
N PRO A 257 4.04 -10.72 -13.01
CA PRO A 257 4.72 -11.48 -14.04
C PRO A 257 4.15 -11.15 -15.42
N SER A 258 4.99 -11.12 -16.45
CA SER A 258 4.60 -10.72 -17.81
C SER A 258 3.64 -11.70 -18.50
N ASN A 259 3.52 -12.93 -18.00
CA ASN A 259 2.57 -13.92 -18.48
C ASN A 259 1.23 -13.91 -17.72
N LEU A 260 1.00 -12.93 -16.82
CA LEU A 260 -0.31 -12.71 -16.23
C LEU A 260 -1.26 -12.11 -17.28
N SER A 261 -2.36 -12.82 -17.57
CA SER A 261 -3.39 -12.28 -18.46
C SER A 261 -4.17 -11.18 -17.77
N THR A 262 -4.24 -9.99 -18.38
CA THR A 262 -5.05 -8.86 -17.90
C THR A 262 -6.43 -8.80 -18.57
N SER A 263 -6.83 -9.84 -19.30
CA SER A 263 -8.09 -9.88 -20.07
C SER A 263 -9.36 -9.84 -19.21
N ARG A 264 -9.28 -10.26 -17.94
CA ARG A 264 -10.35 -10.18 -16.95
C ARG A 264 -10.00 -9.15 -15.89
N ALA A 265 -10.35 -7.89 -16.12
CA ALA A 265 -10.04 -6.81 -15.20
C ALA A 265 -10.72 -6.99 -13.82
N GLU A 266 -11.86 -7.67 -13.79
CA GLU A 266 -12.64 -7.98 -12.59
C GLU A 266 -12.02 -9.10 -11.73
N GLN A 267 -11.27 -10.01 -12.34
CA GLN A 267 -10.59 -11.15 -11.69
C GLN A 267 -9.17 -11.31 -12.25
N PRO A 268 -8.26 -10.36 -11.95
CA PRO A 268 -6.98 -10.24 -12.66
C PRO A 268 -5.99 -11.37 -12.38
N TYR A 269 -6.26 -12.24 -11.41
CA TYR A 269 -5.34 -13.29 -10.94
C TYR A 269 -5.95 -14.70 -10.94
N GLU A 270 -7.26 -14.85 -11.18
CA GLU A 270 -8.01 -16.10 -10.97
C GLU A 270 -7.41 -17.27 -11.78
N ASN A 271 -6.95 -16.99 -13.00
CA ASN A 271 -6.37 -17.97 -13.91
C ASN A 271 -4.84 -18.12 -13.79
N TYR A 272 -4.21 -17.45 -12.81
CA TYR A 272 -2.77 -17.52 -12.60
C TYR A 272 -2.40 -18.57 -11.55
N ASP A 273 -2.39 -19.83 -11.99
CA ASP A 273 -2.05 -20.96 -11.12
C ASP A 273 -0.52 -21.15 -10.95
N GLN A 274 -0.15 -22.18 -10.21
CA GLN A 274 1.24 -22.51 -9.92
C GLN A 274 2.04 -22.91 -11.18
N ALA A 275 1.38 -23.49 -12.19
CA ALA A 275 2.02 -23.84 -13.45
C ALA A 275 2.41 -22.57 -14.24
N HIS A 276 1.54 -21.56 -14.26
CA HIS A 276 1.85 -20.26 -14.85
C HIS A 276 3.02 -19.56 -14.13
N LEU A 277 3.01 -19.59 -12.79
CA LEU A 277 4.08 -19.03 -11.96
C LEU A 277 5.43 -19.70 -12.23
N PHE A 278 5.47 -21.03 -12.29
CA PHE A 278 6.70 -21.77 -12.61
C PHE A 278 7.11 -21.60 -14.08
N SER A 279 6.17 -21.50 -15.00
CA SER A 279 6.46 -21.21 -16.41
C SER A 279 7.15 -19.86 -16.56
N TYR A 280 6.68 -18.83 -15.85
CA TYR A 280 7.34 -17.52 -15.84
C TYR A 280 8.76 -17.61 -15.27
N LEU A 281 8.95 -18.30 -14.15
CA LEU A 281 10.27 -18.43 -13.52
C LEU A 281 11.32 -19.16 -14.36
N LYS A 282 10.93 -19.96 -15.36
CA LYS A 282 11.90 -20.63 -16.25
C LYS A 282 12.72 -19.64 -17.07
N SER A 283 12.15 -18.48 -17.39
CA SER A 283 12.80 -17.44 -18.20
C SER A 283 12.87 -16.07 -17.52
N ALA A 284 12.31 -15.92 -16.31
CA ALA A 284 12.36 -14.68 -15.56
C ALA A 284 13.81 -14.29 -15.23
N ALA A 285 14.10 -13.00 -15.33
CA ALA A 285 15.34 -12.39 -14.86
C ALA A 285 14.99 -11.20 -13.95
N PRO A 286 15.72 -10.99 -12.84
CA PRO A 286 15.55 -9.80 -12.02
C PRO A 286 15.83 -8.53 -12.84
N GLU A 287 14.95 -7.55 -12.74
CA GLU A 287 15.12 -6.19 -13.31
C GLU A 287 16.18 -5.39 -12.55
N ASN A 288 16.43 -5.77 -11.28
CA ASN A 288 17.45 -5.18 -10.43
C ASN A 288 18.30 -6.29 -9.79
N PRO A 289 19.59 -6.03 -9.49
CA PRO A 289 20.40 -6.98 -8.75
C PRO A 289 19.77 -7.34 -7.40
N PRO A 290 19.62 -8.64 -7.07
CA PRO A 290 19.00 -9.07 -5.82
C PRO A 290 19.66 -8.46 -4.59
N GLY A 291 18.83 -7.98 -3.65
CA GLY A 291 19.24 -7.35 -2.40
C GLY A 291 19.68 -5.89 -2.50
N LYS A 292 19.70 -5.28 -3.70
CA LYS A 292 20.21 -3.90 -3.89
C LYS A 292 19.12 -2.83 -3.87
N VAL A 293 17.98 -3.11 -4.48
CA VAL A 293 16.91 -2.13 -4.68
C VAL A 293 15.61 -2.68 -4.13
N HIS A 294 14.93 -1.91 -3.30
CA HIS A 294 13.55 -2.18 -2.93
C HIS A 294 12.61 -1.85 -4.09
N SER A 295 11.92 -2.86 -4.62
CA SER A 295 10.91 -2.74 -5.67
C SER A 295 9.73 -3.64 -5.32
N TYR A 296 8.58 -3.02 -5.04
CA TYR A 296 7.39 -3.72 -4.58
C TYR A 296 6.96 -4.80 -5.58
N SER A 297 6.78 -6.03 -5.09
CA SER A 297 6.48 -7.18 -5.94
C SER A 297 5.39 -8.07 -5.35
N ASN A 298 4.22 -8.06 -6.00
CA ASN A 298 3.18 -9.05 -5.75
C ASN A 298 3.66 -10.43 -6.19
N PHE A 299 4.36 -10.52 -7.32
CA PHE A 299 4.95 -11.76 -7.80
C PHE A 299 5.90 -12.39 -6.78
N GLY A 300 6.82 -11.60 -6.20
CA GLY A 300 7.74 -12.07 -5.18
C GLY A 300 7.02 -12.65 -3.95
N PHE A 301 5.91 -12.03 -3.53
CA PHE A 301 5.10 -12.56 -2.43
C PHE A 301 4.26 -13.77 -2.82
N GLY A 302 3.72 -13.82 -4.04
CA GLY A 302 3.04 -15.01 -4.58
C GLY A 302 3.97 -16.22 -4.59
N LEU A 303 5.18 -16.03 -5.12
CA LEU A 303 6.25 -17.04 -5.08
C LEU A 303 6.61 -17.45 -3.64
N LEU A 304 6.74 -16.49 -2.72
CA LEU A 304 7.01 -16.80 -1.32
C LEU A 304 5.91 -17.68 -0.71
N GLY A 305 4.64 -17.43 -1.04
CA GLY A 305 3.52 -18.28 -0.64
C GLY A 305 3.68 -19.71 -1.12
N VAL A 306 3.89 -19.90 -2.42
CA VAL A 306 4.13 -21.22 -3.02
C VAL A 306 5.33 -21.94 -2.40
N ILE A 307 6.42 -21.21 -2.10
CA ILE A 307 7.57 -21.79 -1.42
C ILE A 307 7.23 -22.22 0.01
N LEU A 308 6.48 -21.42 0.77
CA LEU A 308 6.02 -21.78 2.10
C LEU A 308 5.11 -23.01 2.07
N GLU A 309 4.21 -23.12 1.09
CA GLU A 309 3.39 -24.31 0.91
C GLU A 309 4.24 -25.57 0.71
N ARG A 310 5.34 -25.46 -0.04
CA ARG A 310 6.29 -26.56 -0.27
C ARG A 310 7.13 -26.89 0.96
N ILE A 311 7.55 -25.88 1.74
CA ILE A 311 8.31 -26.07 2.99
C ILE A 311 7.48 -26.84 4.02
N TYR A 312 6.18 -26.57 4.08
CA TYR A 312 5.29 -27.15 5.08
C TYR A 312 4.46 -28.34 4.59
N GLY A 313 4.37 -28.56 3.27
CA GLY A 313 3.50 -29.59 2.68
C GLY A 313 2.01 -29.30 2.86
N MET A 314 1.61 -28.03 2.93
CA MET A 314 0.23 -27.60 3.17
C MET A 314 -0.10 -26.39 2.28
N ASN A 315 -1.35 -26.26 1.82
CA ASN A 315 -1.76 -25.06 1.10
C ASN A 315 -1.78 -23.83 2.02
N TYR A 316 -1.71 -22.63 1.43
CA TYR A 316 -1.53 -21.36 2.13
C TYR A 316 -2.68 -21.06 3.10
N ALA A 317 -3.93 -21.38 2.73
CA ALA A 317 -5.09 -21.20 3.61
C ALA A 317 -4.96 -22.07 4.88
N ALA A 318 -4.53 -23.32 4.73
CA ALA A 318 -4.29 -24.23 5.84
C ALA A 318 -3.10 -23.79 6.71
N LEU A 319 -2.05 -23.22 6.12
CA LEU A 319 -0.93 -22.63 6.88
C LEU A 319 -1.37 -21.46 7.73
N LEU A 320 -2.09 -20.52 7.13
CA LEU A 320 -2.65 -19.37 7.81
C LEU A 320 -3.54 -19.81 8.99
N SER A 321 -4.43 -20.77 8.74
CA SER A 321 -5.33 -21.33 9.75
C SER A 321 -4.58 -22.01 10.89
N LYS A 322 -3.63 -22.89 10.57
CA LYS A 322 -2.91 -23.69 11.57
C LYS A 322 -2.02 -22.84 12.48
N TYR A 323 -1.34 -21.86 11.93
CA TYR A 323 -0.26 -21.18 12.64
C TYR A 323 -0.58 -19.76 13.10
N ILE A 324 -1.60 -19.10 12.52
CA ILE A 324 -1.96 -17.73 12.89
C ILE A 324 -3.43 -17.64 13.30
N THR A 325 -4.36 -17.84 12.38
CA THR A 325 -5.76 -17.46 12.63
C THR A 325 -6.46 -18.40 13.62
N GLY A 326 -6.17 -19.70 13.60
CA GLY A 326 -6.68 -20.66 14.57
C GLY A 326 -6.20 -20.39 16.01
N PRO A 327 -4.89 -20.40 16.28
CA PRO A 327 -4.34 -20.14 17.61
C PRO A 327 -4.72 -18.78 18.21
N GLN A 328 -4.93 -17.76 17.36
CA GLN A 328 -5.31 -16.42 17.79
C GLN A 328 -6.83 -16.17 17.80
N GLY A 329 -7.64 -17.18 17.44
CA GLY A 329 -9.10 -17.08 17.41
C GLY A 329 -9.63 -16.03 16.43
N LEU A 330 -8.96 -15.85 15.28
CA LEU A 330 -9.35 -14.96 14.20
C LEU A 330 -10.35 -15.66 13.28
N LYS A 331 -11.61 -15.75 13.72
CA LYS A 331 -12.67 -16.55 13.09
C LYS A 331 -13.16 -16.02 11.74
N HIS A 332 -13.00 -14.72 11.48
CA HIS A 332 -13.40 -14.05 10.25
C HIS A 332 -12.20 -13.65 9.39
N THR A 333 -11.00 -14.13 9.69
CA THR A 333 -9.78 -13.90 8.90
C THR A 333 -9.35 -15.16 8.15
N GLY A 334 -9.20 -15.07 6.82
CA GLY A 334 -8.78 -16.20 6.00
C GLY A 334 -8.81 -15.96 4.50
N ILE A 335 -8.47 -16.99 3.72
CA ILE A 335 -8.65 -16.98 2.26
C ILE A 335 -10.13 -17.16 1.88
N SER A 336 -10.80 -18.06 2.60
CA SER A 336 -12.23 -18.33 2.53
C SER A 336 -12.82 -18.07 3.91
N VAL A 337 -13.82 -17.21 3.97
CA VAL A 337 -14.46 -16.75 5.22
C VAL A 337 -15.97 -16.73 5.03
N TYR A 338 -16.71 -16.89 6.13
CA TYR A 338 -18.17 -16.87 6.15
C TYR A 338 -18.62 -15.75 7.09
N GLY A 339 -19.65 -15.00 6.68
CA GLY A 339 -20.18 -13.91 7.48
C GLY A 339 -20.82 -12.81 6.63
N LYS A 340 -21.10 -11.68 7.26
CA LYS A 340 -21.61 -10.47 6.60
C LYS A 340 -20.50 -9.83 5.79
N ILE A 341 -20.56 -9.94 4.47
CA ILE A 341 -19.55 -9.37 3.56
C ILE A 341 -20.03 -7.99 3.08
N ALA A 342 -19.17 -6.97 3.22
CA ALA A 342 -19.41 -5.69 2.57
C ALA A 342 -19.24 -5.83 1.05
N GLN A 343 -20.19 -5.31 0.26
CA GLN A 343 -20.05 -5.26 -1.19
C GLN A 343 -18.97 -4.23 -1.56
N GLY A 344 -17.93 -4.64 -2.26
CA GLY A 344 -16.88 -3.74 -2.78
C GLY A 344 -17.35 -2.96 -4.00
N TYR A 345 -16.81 -1.75 -4.17
CA TYR A 345 -17.16 -0.82 -5.24
C TYR A 345 -15.92 -0.21 -5.90
N ASP A 346 -15.92 -0.11 -7.22
CA ASP A 346 -14.87 0.58 -7.98
C ASP A 346 -14.98 2.11 -7.90
N GLY A 347 -14.14 2.84 -8.65
CA GLY A 347 -14.14 4.31 -8.67
C GLY A 347 -15.40 4.94 -9.25
N GLY A 348 -16.19 4.18 -10.02
CA GLY A 348 -17.49 4.60 -10.54
C GLY A 348 -18.66 4.17 -9.65
N LEU A 349 -18.39 3.60 -8.46
CA LEU A 349 -19.38 2.97 -7.59
C LEU A 349 -20.13 1.80 -8.23
N SER A 350 -19.50 1.12 -9.20
CA SER A 350 -20.00 -0.16 -9.70
C SER A 350 -19.58 -1.29 -8.75
N PRO A 351 -20.48 -2.24 -8.44
CA PRO A 351 -20.14 -3.36 -7.56
C PRO A 351 -19.09 -4.25 -8.21
N VAL A 352 -18.09 -4.66 -7.45
CA VAL A 352 -17.04 -5.58 -7.90
C VAL A 352 -16.98 -6.82 -7.02
N ALA A 353 -16.62 -7.94 -7.63
CA ALA A 353 -16.37 -9.18 -6.89
C ALA A 353 -15.09 -9.07 -6.05
N MET A 354 -15.02 -9.84 -4.97
CA MET A 354 -13.76 -10.10 -4.29
C MET A 354 -12.82 -10.89 -5.22
N TRP A 355 -11.54 -10.57 -5.20
CA TRP A 355 -10.55 -11.20 -6.05
C TRP A 355 -10.21 -12.63 -5.58
N ASP A 356 -10.12 -13.55 -6.54
CA ASP A 356 -9.36 -14.80 -6.39
C ASP A 356 -7.95 -14.60 -6.94
N LEU A 357 -6.94 -14.80 -6.09
CA LEU A 357 -5.54 -14.62 -6.45
C LEU A 357 -4.83 -15.91 -6.84
N ASN A 358 -5.48 -17.07 -6.75
CA ASN A 358 -4.91 -18.37 -7.11
C ASN A 358 -3.46 -18.59 -6.58
N ALA A 359 -2.41 -18.66 -7.41
CA ALA A 359 -1.03 -18.83 -6.93
C ALA A 359 -0.44 -17.58 -6.26
N MET A 360 -1.13 -16.44 -6.36
CA MET A 360 -0.75 -15.16 -5.80
C MET A 360 -1.43 -14.87 -4.45
N LYS A 361 -2.11 -15.86 -3.84
CA LYS A 361 -2.90 -15.70 -2.60
C LYS A 361 -2.14 -15.00 -1.47
N SER A 362 -0.89 -15.37 -1.25
CA SER A 362 0.01 -14.81 -0.23
C SER A 362 0.40 -13.35 -0.44
N ALA A 363 0.05 -12.76 -1.59
CA ALA A 363 0.27 -11.35 -1.86
C ALA A 363 -0.90 -10.46 -1.44
N GLY A 364 -2.15 -10.97 -1.42
CA GLY A 364 -3.29 -10.07 -1.25
C GLY A 364 -4.67 -10.68 -0.99
N ALA A 365 -4.78 -12.00 -0.78
CA ALA A 365 -6.08 -12.68 -0.80
C ALA A 365 -6.78 -12.84 0.54
N ILE A 366 -6.18 -12.39 1.65
CA ILE A 366 -6.83 -12.49 2.97
C ILE A 366 -8.02 -11.53 3.03
N LYS A 367 -9.15 -12.07 3.48
CA LYS A 367 -10.32 -11.32 3.93
C LYS A 367 -10.33 -11.30 5.45
N SER A 368 -10.84 -10.22 6.03
CA SER A 368 -10.94 -10.05 7.49
C SER A 368 -12.05 -9.07 7.85
N ASP A 369 -12.44 -9.08 9.12
CA ASP A 369 -13.19 -8.01 9.76
C ASP A 369 -12.26 -7.08 10.58
N ALA A 370 -12.81 -6.01 11.13
CA ALA A 370 -12.04 -5.07 11.97
C ALA A 370 -11.67 -5.68 13.33
N ALA A 371 -12.52 -6.53 13.91
CA ALA A 371 -12.27 -7.17 15.20
C ALA A 371 -11.05 -8.09 15.18
N ASP A 372 -10.97 -9.01 14.21
CA ASP A 372 -9.87 -9.94 14.09
C ASP A 372 -8.61 -9.27 13.56
N LEU A 373 -8.72 -8.29 12.67
CA LEU A 373 -7.54 -7.56 12.22
C LEU A 373 -6.92 -6.73 13.35
N LEU A 374 -7.73 -6.19 14.28
CA LEU A 374 -7.23 -5.51 15.47
C LEU A 374 -6.59 -6.49 16.47
N LYS A 375 -7.13 -7.70 16.64
CA LYS A 375 -6.45 -8.77 17.40
C LYS A 375 -5.12 -9.15 16.78
N TYR A 376 -5.06 -9.28 15.45
CA TYR A 376 -3.82 -9.53 14.74
C TYR A 376 -2.82 -8.38 14.90
N ALA A 377 -3.26 -7.12 14.84
CA ALA A 377 -2.41 -5.98 15.13
C ALA A 377 -1.91 -6.00 16.58
N SER A 378 -2.76 -6.41 17.53
CA SER A 378 -2.39 -6.58 18.94
C SER A 378 -1.36 -7.68 19.14
N LEU A 379 -1.42 -8.80 18.40
CA LEU A 379 -0.39 -9.84 18.39
C LEU A 379 0.98 -9.25 18.01
N GLN A 380 1.04 -8.31 17.05
CA GLN A 380 2.30 -7.67 16.65
C GLN A 380 2.93 -6.83 17.77
N LEU A 381 2.14 -6.42 18.77
CA LEU A 381 2.62 -5.65 19.92
C LEU A 381 3.10 -6.56 21.08
N GLN A 382 2.81 -7.86 21.02
CA GLN A 382 3.18 -8.80 22.06
C GLN A 382 4.65 -9.20 21.97
N GLN A 383 5.25 -9.46 23.13
CA GLN A 383 6.59 -10.02 23.26
C GLN A 383 6.53 -11.26 24.14
N GLY A 384 7.38 -12.25 23.84
CA GLY A 384 7.50 -13.43 24.69
C GLY A 384 8.26 -14.58 24.02
N LYS A 385 8.19 -15.75 24.67
CA LYS A 385 8.89 -16.98 24.23
C LYS A 385 8.02 -17.85 23.33
N ASP A 386 6.74 -17.53 23.15
CA ASP A 386 5.88 -18.25 22.22
C ASP A 386 6.46 -18.14 20.79
N PRO A 387 6.54 -19.24 20.02
CA PRO A 387 7.13 -19.21 18.69
C PRO A 387 6.50 -18.21 17.72
N LEU A 388 5.19 -17.94 17.84
CA LEU A 388 4.51 -16.95 17.00
C LEU A 388 4.89 -15.52 17.41
N GLN A 389 5.01 -15.25 18.71
CA GLN A 389 5.51 -13.96 19.20
C GLN A 389 6.97 -13.72 18.77
N GLN A 390 7.82 -14.76 18.83
CA GLN A 390 9.19 -14.69 18.31
C GLN A 390 9.22 -14.46 16.79
N ALA A 391 8.30 -15.08 16.06
CA ALA A 391 8.16 -14.88 14.61
C ALA A 391 7.73 -13.45 14.27
N CYS A 392 6.77 -12.87 15.01
CA CYS A 392 6.39 -11.47 14.89
C CYS A 392 7.61 -10.56 15.11
N ALA A 393 8.33 -10.73 16.22
CA ALA A 393 9.52 -9.94 16.51
C ALA A 393 10.59 -10.04 15.41
N LEU A 394 10.81 -11.24 14.85
CA LEU A 394 11.71 -11.44 13.71
C LEU A 394 11.20 -10.75 12.44
N ALA A 395 9.89 -10.81 12.16
CA ALA A 395 9.27 -10.15 11.00
C ALA A 395 9.37 -8.62 11.06
N HIS A 396 9.51 -8.04 12.25
CA HIS A 396 9.69 -6.59 12.44
C HIS A 396 11.15 -6.14 12.31
N GLN A 397 12.13 -7.05 12.35
CA GLN A 397 13.53 -6.68 12.18
C GLN A 397 13.76 -6.15 10.77
N ALA A 398 14.40 -4.99 10.65
CA ALA A 398 14.69 -4.42 9.35
C ALA A 398 15.64 -5.34 8.58
N THR A 399 15.22 -5.77 7.40
CA THR A 399 16.01 -6.61 6.49
C THR A 399 16.44 -5.85 5.23
N TYR A 400 15.90 -4.63 5.05
CA TYR A 400 16.35 -3.63 4.10
C TYR A 400 16.26 -2.25 4.75
N ASP A 401 17.29 -1.42 4.56
CA ASP A 401 17.34 -0.03 4.99
C ASP A 401 18.29 0.72 4.04
N ASP A 402 17.77 1.70 3.30
CA ASP A 402 18.55 2.60 2.45
C ASP A 402 18.56 4.06 2.97
N GLY A 403 18.10 4.26 4.21
CA GLY A 403 17.92 5.57 4.83
C GLY A 403 16.62 6.27 4.48
N ALA A 404 15.97 5.94 3.36
CA ALA A 404 14.66 6.46 2.97
C ALA A 404 13.53 5.43 3.20
N THR A 405 13.83 4.17 2.95
CA THR A 405 12.94 3.02 3.04
C THR A 405 13.52 2.05 4.05
N LYS A 406 12.70 1.64 5.02
CA LYS A 406 13.07 0.61 6.00
C LYS A 406 11.98 -0.45 6.06
N ILE A 407 12.35 -1.69 5.75
CA ILE A 407 11.40 -2.79 5.55
C ILE A 407 11.82 -4.01 6.39
N GLY A 408 10.84 -4.59 7.10
CA GLY A 408 10.96 -5.89 7.75
C GLY A 408 10.66 -7.04 6.79
N LEU A 409 9.96 -8.06 7.26
CA LEU A 409 9.29 -9.04 6.39
C LEU A 409 7.87 -8.51 6.13
N ALA A 410 7.66 -7.90 4.96
CA ALA A 410 6.51 -7.09 4.55
C ALA A 410 6.30 -5.76 5.27
N TRP A 411 6.66 -5.65 6.55
CA TRP A 411 6.37 -4.47 7.37
C TRP A 411 7.15 -3.24 6.94
N VAL A 412 6.44 -2.13 6.65
CA VAL A 412 7.05 -0.81 6.52
C VAL A 412 7.36 -0.27 7.91
N ARG A 413 8.57 0.25 8.08
CA ARG A 413 9.03 0.89 9.32
C ARG A 413 9.38 2.34 9.06
N PHE A 414 8.83 3.24 9.86
CA PHE A 414 9.16 4.66 9.78
C PHE A 414 10.30 5.02 10.76
N GLN A 415 11.25 5.87 10.32
CA GLN A 415 12.35 6.35 11.16
C GLN A 415 12.01 7.71 11.81
N HIS A 416 11.62 7.71 13.09
CA HIS A 416 11.95 8.74 14.09
C HIS A 416 11.24 8.40 15.42
N GLN A 417 12.01 8.07 16.47
CA GLN A 417 11.58 7.93 17.88
C GLN A 417 10.19 7.34 18.21
N ASP A 418 9.60 6.55 17.31
CA ASP A 418 8.35 5.82 17.50
C ASP A 418 8.32 4.66 16.50
N ASP A 419 8.48 3.43 17.00
CA ASP A 419 8.53 2.17 16.26
C ASP A 419 7.16 1.80 15.65
N TYR A 420 6.75 2.49 14.60
CA TYR A 420 5.55 2.16 13.85
C TYR A 420 5.78 0.97 12.92
N LEU A 421 4.89 0.00 13.01
CA LEU A 421 4.72 -1.07 12.03
C LEU A 421 3.53 -0.71 11.17
N PHE A 422 3.74 -0.58 9.86
CA PHE A 422 2.71 -0.14 8.94
C PHE A 422 2.56 -1.08 7.74
N HIS A 423 1.32 -1.30 7.33
CA HIS A 423 0.98 -1.83 6.03
C HIS A 423 -0.44 -1.40 5.63
N ASN A 424 -0.66 -1.14 4.34
CA ASN A 424 -1.98 -0.90 3.76
C ASN A 424 -2.33 -1.99 2.73
N GLY A 425 -3.52 -1.90 2.15
CA GLY A 425 -3.94 -2.83 1.11
C GLY A 425 -4.99 -2.24 0.18
N ALA A 426 -4.99 -2.77 -1.04
CA ALA A 426 -5.93 -2.39 -2.08
C ALA A 426 -6.30 -3.61 -2.91
N THR A 427 -7.56 -3.71 -3.26
CA THR A 427 -8.08 -4.62 -4.29
C THR A 427 -9.04 -3.85 -5.21
N GLY A 428 -9.85 -4.56 -6.02
CA GLY A 428 -10.74 -3.96 -7.01
C GLY A 428 -11.78 -3.00 -6.41
N GLY A 429 -12.20 -3.25 -5.17
CA GLY A 429 -13.25 -2.45 -4.52
C GLY A 429 -13.06 -2.23 -3.02
N TYR A 430 -11.86 -2.48 -2.50
CA TYR A 430 -11.57 -2.36 -1.08
C TYR A 430 -10.25 -1.64 -0.82
N ARG A 431 -10.18 -0.96 0.32
CA ARG A 431 -8.96 -0.38 0.88
C ARG A 431 -8.83 -0.76 2.33
N SER A 432 -7.58 -0.90 2.78
CA SER A 432 -7.28 -1.26 4.15
C SER A 432 -6.07 -0.50 4.67
N PHE A 433 -6.04 -0.30 5.98
CA PHE A 433 -4.97 0.33 6.73
C PHE A 433 -4.73 -0.45 8.01
N LEU A 434 -3.46 -0.70 8.35
CA LEU A 434 -3.04 -1.22 9.64
C LEU A 434 -1.78 -0.50 10.07
N LEU A 435 -1.83 0.12 11.25
CA LEU A 435 -0.67 0.68 11.92
C LEU A 435 -0.65 0.23 13.38
N ALA A 436 0.49 -0.29 13.81
CA ALA A 436 0.77 -0.65 15.20
C ALA A 436 1.92 0.21 15.73
N ASP A 437 1.69 0.89 16.85
CA ASP A 437 2.66 1.68 17.61
C ASP A 437 3.20 0.82 18.76
N THR A 438 4.40 0.28 18.59
CA THR A 438 4.98 -0.64 19.58
C THR A 438 5.42 0.07 20.86
N LEU A 439 5.60 1.39 20.85
CA LEU A 439 6.00 2.15 22.03
C LEU A 439 4.81 2.43 22.95
N ASN A 440 3.67 2.81 22.34
CA ASN A 440 2.47 3.19 23.08
C ASN A 440 1.44 2.07 23.19
N ASN A 441 1.77 0.85 22.75
CA ASN A 441 0.88 -0.31 22.73
C ASN A 441 -0.51 0.02 22.13
N THR A 442 -0.48 0.78 21.03
CA THR A 442 -1.65 1.32 20.34
C THR A 442 -1.69 0.75 18.93
N ALA A 443 -2.87 0.44 18.42
CA ALA A 443 -3.03 -0.01 17.03
C ALA A 443 -4.29 0.56 16.41
N VAL A 444 -4.25 0.81 15.11
CA VAL A 444 -5.39 1.26 14.31
C VAL A 444 -5.51 0.40 13.08
N VAL A 445 -6.71 -0.15 12.86
CA VAL A 445 -7.10 -0.85 11.64
C VAL A 445 -8.29 -0.14 11.02
N ILE A 446 -8.31 -0.01 9.69
CA ILE A 446 -9.44 0.53 8.95
C ILE A 446 -9.66 -0.30 7.70
N LEU A 447 -10.91 -0.68 7.44
CA LEU A 447 -11.36 -1.43 6.27
C LEU A 447 -12.48 -0.66 5.58
N VAL A 448 -12.39 -0.54 4.25
CA VAL A 448 -13.34 0.24 3.43
C VAL A 448 -13.74 -0.57 2.21
N ASN A 449 -15.00 -0.49 1.80
CA ASN A 449 -15.55 -1.13 0.59
C ASN A 449 -15.69 -0.14 -0.60
N SER A 450 -14.71 0.76 -0.75
CA SER A 450 -14.55 1.65 -1.91
C SER A 450 -13.06 1.84 -2.22
N VAL A 451 -12.73 2.42 -3.38
CA VAL A 451 -11.34 2.53 -3.88
C VAL A 451 -10.55 3.75 -3.39
N ASN A 452 -11.17 4.69 -2.66
CA ASN A 452 -10.45 5.88 -2.20
C ASN A 452 -9.57 5.53 -0.98
N GLY A 453 -8.30 5.95 -1.02
CA GLY A 453 -7.33 5.65 0.05
C GLY A 453 -7.78 6.11 1.43
N VAL A 454 -7.40 5.37 2.47
CA VAL A 454 -7.81 5.58 3.87
C VAL A 454 -6.62 5.87 4.80
N GLU A 455 -5.42 5.98 4.24
CA GLU A 455 -4.16 6.15 4.96
C GLU A 455 -4.12 7.45 5.76
N ALA A 456 -4.61 8.55 5.19
CA ALA A 456 -4.67 9.84 5.87
C ALA A 456 -5.59 9.80 7.10
N VAL A 457 -6.71 9.06 7.01
CA VAL A 457 -7.64 8.87 8.12
C VAL A 457 -6.95 8.12 9.26
N GLY A 458 -6.32 6.99 8.95
CA GLY A 458 -5.58 6.20 9.94
C GLY A 458 -4.43 6.97 10.59
N ALA A 459 -3.64 7.69 9.79
CA ALA A 459 -2.55 8.52 10.28
C ALA A 459 -3.06 9.64 11.21
N GLN A 460 -4.16 10.30 10.86
CA GLN A 460 -4.77 11.35 11.69
C GLN A 460 -5.25 10.80 13.03
N ILE A 461 -5.89 9.62 13.06
CA ILE A 461 -6.30 8.97 14.31
C ILE A 461 -5.07 8.74 15.20
N VAL A 462 -4.03 8.08 14.66
CA VAL A 462 -2.80 7.77 15.41
C VAL A 462 -2.11 9.04 15.94
N GLN A 463 -2.00 10.08 15.12
CA GLN A 463 -1.38 11.35 15.50
C GLN A 463 -2.17 12.03 16.64
N ASN A 464 -3.49 12.05 16.55
CA ASN A 464 -4.35 12.67 17.56
C ASN A 464 -4.34 11.92 18.90
N LEU A 465 -4.14 10.60 18.89
CA LEU A 465 -3.96 9.81 20.12
C LEU A 465 -2.68 10.20 20.89
N LYS A 466 -1.63 10.66 20.20
CA LYS A 466 -0.33 11.04 20.80
C LYS A 466 -0.31 12.41 21.45
N ASN A 467 -1.11 13.35 20.95
CA ASN A 467 -1.10 14.74 21.41
C ASN A 467 -1.59 14.94 22.87
N LYS A 468 -1.89 13.84 23.58
CA LYS A 468 -2.34 13.81 24.99
C LYS A 468 -1.22 13.79 26.04
N LYS A 469 0.07 13.83 25.65
CA LYS A 469 1.21 13.93 26.59
C LYS A 469 1.56 15.38 27.02
N LYS A 470 0.60 16.29 27.09
CA LYS A 470 0.82 17.63 27.67
C LYS A 470 -0.19 17.93 28.75
#